data_AF-A0A3G8M6R8-F1
#
_entry.id   AF-A0A3G8M6R8-F1
#
_cell.length_a   1.000
_cell.length_b   1.000
_cell.length_c   1.000
_cell.angle_alpha   90.00
_cell.angle_beta   90.00
_cell.angle_gamma   90.00
#
_symmetry.space_group_name_H-M   'P 1'
#
loop_
_entity.id
_entity.type
_entity.pdbx_description
1 polymer ?
#
loop_
_entity_poly.entity_id
_entity_poly.type
_entity_poly.pdbx_seq_one_letter_code
_entity_poly.pdbx_strand_id
1 'polypeptide(L)'
;MNNPFQSAALQETPTPQTFDEKAYLAVNPDVAEAVRLGKIGSGWRHFKKFGHIEGRRQKVADDEPATPENFDEARYLAANPDVRQAIELGQLVSGRAHFDQLGRAQGRRQLRMSDIPAIRARKLSAVRPLLLDPEAPLSGSGKFVFSDEPSLQAQDAAEDMPISENGYDDETVELIERHADGLILDVGAGYRPVYYSNVVNFEMMDYATTDVVGLAHRLPFKDDAFDGVISIAVLEHVKDPFRCAAEIARVLKPGGWLKCCVPFLQPLHGYPHHYFNMTHEGLRTLFEEHLTIERQEVTNPTHPIWAIAWQLRSWSQGLSPRARKQFLRTRVEDLIAYPGPLLEKPWARELTREKLFELAAATILYARKPAPDSTANPITTSAP
;
A
#
# COMPACT_ATOMS: atom_id res chain seq x y z
N MET A 1 7.79 -19.01 28.52
CA MET A 1 7.87 -17.57 28.19
C MET A 1 6.81 -17.33 27.13
N ASN A 2 5.85 -16.44 27.36
CA ASN A 2 4.79 -16.16 26.39
C ASN A 2 5.43 -15.59 25.12
N ASN A 3 5.11 -16.18 23.96
CA ASN A 3 5.61 -15.73 22.68
C ASN A 3 5.12 -14.28 22.43
N PRO A 4 6.01 -13.28 22.34
CA PRO A 4 5.60 -11.89 22.09
C PRO A 4 5.08 -11.65 20.66
N PHE A 5 5.11 -12.68 19.80
CA PHE A 5 4.73 -12.63 18.38
C PHE A 5 3.34 -13.16 18.08
N GLN A 6 2.57 -13.68 19.05
CA GLN A 6 1.21 -14.19 18.78
C GLN A 6 0.47 -13.24 17.85
N SER A 7 0.08 -13.74 16.67
CA SER A 7 -0.62 -12.96 15.66
C SER A 7 -1.82 -12.27 16.30
N ALA A 8 -1.76 -10.95 16.29
CA ALA A 8 -2.84 -10.10 16.69
C ALA A 8 -2.94 -9.02 15.61
N ALA A 9 -4.05 -9.03 14.87
CA ALA A 9 -4.42 -7.93 14.00
C ALA A 9 -4.61 -6.69 14.88
N LEU A 10 -3.65 -5.77 14.83
CA LEU A 10 -3.56 -4.65 15.74
C LEU A 10 -3.12 -3.41 14.97
N GLN A 11 -4.11 -2.73 14.39
CA GLN A 11 -4.10 -1.28 14.20
C GLN A 11 -5.38 -0.86 13.54
N GLU A 12 -5.89 0.30 13.97
CA GLU A 12 -6.71 1.28 13.21
C GLU A 12 -7.84 0.74 12.34
N THR A 13 -8.15 -0.54 12.46
CA THR A 13 -9.29 -1.18 11.83
C THR A 13 -10.45 -0.73 12.68
N PRO A 14 -11.43 -0.05 12.09
CA PRO A 14 -12.57 0.40 12.84
C PRO A 14 -13.24 -0.82 13.48
N THR A 15 -13.30 -0.84 14.80
CA THR A 15 -14.16 -1.75 15.56
C THR A 15 -15.61 -1.30 15.38
N PRO A 16 -16.63 -2.12 15.74
CA PRO A 16 -18.00 -1.63 15.80
C PRO A 16 -18.16 -0.31 16.57
N GLN A 17 -17.29 -0.08 17.56
CA GLN A 17 -17.29 1.10 18.42
C GLN A 17 -16.60 2.31 17.79
N THR A 18 -15.69 2.10 16.83
CA THR A 18 -14.84 3.16 16.27
C THR A 18 -15.09 3.36 14.78
N PHE A 19 -16.02 2.60 14.20
CA PHE A 19 -16.51 2.76 12.84
C PHE A 19 -17.49 3.94 12.75
N ASP A 20 -17.06 5.02 12.10
CA ASP A 20 -17.92 6.11 11.67
C ASP A 20 -18.63 5.76 10.36
N GLU A 21 -19.88 5.29 10.49
CA GLU A 21 -20.77 4.96 9.38
C GLU A 21 -20.95 6.16 8.42
N LYS A 22 -21.08 7.37 8.95
CA LYS A 22 -21.34 8.56 8.13
C LYS A 22 -20.11 8.92 7.28
N ALA A 23 -18.92 8.89 7.89
CA ALA A 23 -17.67 9.13 7.17
C ALA A 23 -17.42 8.05 6.10
N TYR A 24 -17.69 6.79 6.43
CA TYR A 24 -17.52 5.67 5.49
C TYR A 24 -18.47 5.77 4.28
N LEU A 25 -19.76 6.07 4.50
CA LEU A 25 -20.71 6.22 3.41
C LEU A 25 -20.46 7.48 2.56
N ALA A 26 -19.90 8.54 3.15
CA ALA A 26 -19.56 9.77 2.41
C ALA A 26 -18.47 9.55 1.34
N VAL A 27 -17.51 8.67 1.61
CA VAL A 27 -16.41 8.37 0.66
C VAL A 27 -16.67 7.13 -0.20
N ASN A 28 -17.75 6.39 0.10
CA ASN A 28 -18.20 5.21 -0.66
C ASN A 28 -19.65 5.39 -1.15
N PRO A 29 -19.89 6.25 -2.16
CA PRO A 29 -21.24 6.65 -2.57
C PRO A 29 -22.09 5.51 -3.15
N ASP A 30 -21.46 4.48 -3.72
CA ASP A 30 -22.12 3.26 -4.16
C ASP A 30 -22.62 2.40 -2.98
N VAL A 31 -21.85 2.35 -1.90
CA VAL A 31 -22.25 1.69 -0.65
C VAL A 31 -23.37 2.49 0.04
N ALA A 32 -23.26 3.82 0.06
CA ALA A 32 -24.31 4.70 0.57
C ALA A 32 -25.64 4.48 -0.14
N GLU A 33 -25.61 4.35 -1.47
CA GLU A 33 -26.80 4.05 -2.25
C GLU A 33 -27.33 2.64 -1.98
N ALA A 34 -26.45 1.63 -1.83
CA ALA A 34 -26.86 0.27 -1.49
C ALA A 34 -27.52 0.17 -0.10
N VAL A 35 -27.03 0.93 0.87
CA VAL A 35 -27.63 1.05 2.21
C VAL A 35 -28.97 1.79 2.13
N ARG A 36 -29.04 2.92 1.40
CA ARG A 36 -30.28 3.68 1.20
C ARG A 36 -31.39 2.84 0.54
N LEU A 37 -31.02 1.98 -0.41
CA LEU A 37 -31.94 1.06 -1.10
C LEU A 37 -32.26 -0.20 -0.27
N GLY A 38 -31.72 -0.34 0.95
CA GLY A 38 -31.96 -1.49 1.83
C GLY A 38 -31.33 -2.80 1.34
N LYS A 39 -30.44 -2.76 0.34
CA LYS A 39 -29.75 -3.95 -0.18
C LYS A 39 -28.66 -4.44 0.78
N ILE A 40 -28.15 -3.55 1.62
CA ILE A 40 -27.15 -3.82 2.67
C ILE A 40 -27.63 -3.14 3.96
N GLY A 41 -27.50 -3.83 5.10
CA GLY A 41 -28.04 -3.34 6.36
C GLY A 41 -27.33 -2.12 6.97
N SER A 42 -26.05 -1.91 6.63
CA SER A 42 -25.25 -0.75 7.07
C SER A 42 -23.93 -0.69 6.32
N GLY A 43 -23.29 0.49 6.32
CA GLY A 43 -21.90 0.69 5.95
C GLY A 43 -20.96 -0.19 6.74
N TRP A 44 -21.19 -0.38 8.05
CA TRP A 44 -20.41 -1.32 8.87
C TRP A 44 -20.49 -2.75 8.36
N ARG A 45 -21.69 -3.22 8.00
CA ARG A 45 -21.90 -4.57 7.47
C ARG A 45 -21.24 -4.74 6.11
N HIS A 46 -21.20 -3.69 5.30
CA HIS A 46 -20.43 -3.68 4.06
C HIS A 46 -18.93 -3.73 4.34
N PHE A 47 -18.40 -2.85 5.19
CA PHE A 47 -16.98 -2.77 5.51
C PHE A 47 -16.43 -4.10 6.02
N LYS A 48 -17.11 -4.69 7.02
CA LYS A 48 -16.74 -5.98 7.60
C LYS A 48 -16.73 -7.13 6.59
N LYS A 49 -17.58 -7.08 5.55
CA LYS A 49 -17.75 -8.19 4.61
C LYS A 49 -16.98 -8.01 3.30
N PHE A 50 -16.83 -6.78 2.84
CA PHE A 50 -16.31 -6.44 1.51
C PHE A 50 -15.40 -5.22 1.56
N GLY A 51 -15.73 -4.19 2.32
CA GLY A 51 -15.01 -2.91 2.25
C GLY A 51 -13.54 -2.96 2.67
N HIS A 52 -13.17 -3.76 3.68
CA HIS A 52 -11.77 -3.96 4.07
C HIS A 52 -10.96 -4.73 3.01
N ILE A 53 -11.62 -5.60 2.22
CA ILE A 53 -11.03 -6.38 1.13
C ILE A 53 -10.92 -5.53 -0.15
N GLU A 54 -11.91 -4.70 -0.41
CA GLU A 54 -12.00 -3.81 -1.57
C GLU A 54 -11.10 -2.56 -1.46
N GLY A 55 -10.30 -2.42 -0.38
CA GLY A 55 -9.51 -1.21 -0.12
C GLY A 55 -10.37 0.04 0.06
N ARG A 56 -11.65 -0.10 0.45
CA ARG A 56 -12.54 1.04 0.68
C ARG A 56 -12.11 1.76 1.94
N ARG A 57 -11.69 3.02 1.77
CA ARG A 57 -11.20 3.85 2.86
C ARG A 57 -12.26 4.02 3.94
N GLN A 58 -11.83 3.75 5.17
CA GLN A 58 -12.17 4.61 6.29
C GLN A 58 -10.85 5.13 6.83
N LYS A 59 -10.54 6.41 6.57
CA LYS A 59 -9.49 7.07 7.35
C LYS A 59 -10.03 7.10 8.77
N VAL A 60 -9.50 6.25 9.64
CA VAL A 60 -9.68 6.42 11.06
C VAL A 60 -9.07 7.77 11.39
N ALA A 61 -9.84 8.65 12.03
CA ALA A 61 -9.31 9.95 12.41
C ALA A 61 -8.12 9.73 13.36
N ASP A 62 -7.02 10.45 13.11
CA ASP A 62 -5.80 10.42 13.94
C ASP A 62 -6.06 10.93 15.38
N ASP A 63 -7.26 11.46 15.60
CA ASP A 63 -7.76 11.95 16.86
C ASP A 63 -9.07 11.26 17.29
N GLU A 64 -9.34 11.31 18.58
CA GLU A 64 -10.58 10.86 19.21
C GLU A 64 -11.16 11.98 20.08
N PRO A 65 -12.48 12.01 20.35
CA PRO A 65 -13.03 12.91 21.34
C PRO A 65 -12.31 12.72 22.68
N ALA A 66 -11.86 13.80 23.29
CA ALA A 66 -11.37 13.75 24.66
C ALA A 66 -12.57 13.65 25.60
N THR A 67 -12.58 12.66 26.48
CA THR A 67 -13.59 12.41 27.49
C THR A 67 -12.92 12.29 28.86
N PRO A 68 -13.65 12.50 29.97
CA PRO A 68 -13.09 12.31 31.31
C PRO A 68 -12.46 10.92 31.52
N GLU A 69 -12.94 9.91 30.80
CA GLU A 69 -12.52 8.51 30.93
C GLU A 69 -11.29 8.17 30.09
N ASN A 70 -11.07 8.83 28.95
CA ASN A 70 -9.96 8.56 28.05
C ASN A 70 -8.88 9.66 28.02
N PHE A 71 -9.06 10.75 28.79
CA PHE A 71 -8.21 11.92 28.73
C PHE A 71 -6.73 11.58 28.95
N ASP A 72 -5.88 12.05 28.05
CA ASP A 72 -4.43 11.96 28.15
C ASP A 72 -3.81 13.33 27.85
N GLU A 73 -3.06 13.85 28.82
CA GLU A 73 -2.46 15.19 28.77
C GLU A 73 -1.58 15.38 27.52
N ALA A 74 -0.71 14.42 27.21
CA ALA A 74 0.23 14.54 26.12
C ALA A 74 -0.49 14.49 24.76
N ARG A 75 -1.43 13.56 24.60
CA ARG A 75 -2.23 13.41 23.37
C ARG A 75 -3.17 14.59 23.16
N TYR A 76 -3.72 15.13 24.25
CA TYR A 76 -4.58 16.31 24.22
C TYR A 76 -3.79 17.56 23.82
N LEU A 77 -2.63 17.80 24.42
CA LEU A 77 -1.79 18.94 24.05
C LEU A 77 -1.27 18.80 22.63
N ALA A 78 -0.86 17.60 22.19
CA ALA A 78 -0.45 17.34 20.82
C ALA A 78 -1.53 17.76 19.80
N ALA A 79 -2.80 17.41 20.05
CA ALA A 79 -3.93 17.78 19.20
C ALA A 79 -4.42 19.24 19.35
N ASN A 80 -4.03 19.94 20.41
CA ASN A 80 -4.48 21.31 20.70
C ASN A 80 -3.27 22.26 20.94
N PRO A 81 -2.58 22.70 19.87
CA PRO A 81 -1.42 23.59 20.00
C PRO A 81 -1.71 24.91 20.70
N ASP A 82 -2.94 25.43 20.59
CA ASP A 82 -3.39 26.64 21.27
C ASP A 82 -3.39 26.48 22.79
N VAL A 83 -3.79 25.31 23.30
CA VAL A 83 -3.76 24.99 24.73
C VAL A 83 -2.31 24.83 25.21
N ARG A 84 -1.47 24.15 24.42
CA ARG A 84 -0.02 24.03 24.72
C ARG A 84 0.63 25.40 24.85
N GLN A 85 0.37 26.30 23.90
CA GLN A 85 0.91 27.65 23.91
C GLN A 85 0.43 28.46 25.12
N ALA A 86 -0.84 28.35 25.49
CA ALA A 86 -1.37 29.03 26.67
C ALA A 86 -0.74 28.52 27.99
N ILE A 87 -0.34 27.25 28.06
CA ILE A 87 0.44 26.71 29.19
C ILE A 87 1.86 27.27 29.20
N GLU A 88 2.53 27.29 28.05
CA GLU A 88 3.89 27.85 27.90
C GLU A 88 3.95 29.33 28.29
N LEU A 89 2.87 30.09 28.02
CA LEU A 89 2.70 31.49 28.42
C LEU A 89 2.26 31.67 29.88
N GLY A 90 2.09 30.58 30.65
CA GLY A 90 1.65 30.62 32.05
C GLY A 90 0.20 31.03 32.25
N GLN A 91 -0.63 31.03 31.20
CA GLN A 91 -2.04 31.40 31.24
C GLN A 91 -2.94 30.24 31.66
N LEU A 92 -2.46 28.99 31.48
CA LEU A 92 -3.13 27.77 31.90
C LEU A 92 -2.17 26.88 32.68
N VAL A 93 -2.69 26.14 33.65
CA VAL A 93 -1.90 25.29 34.55
C VAL A 93 -1.61 23.92 33.93
N SER A 94 -2.51 23.41 33.10
CA SER A 94 -2.38 22.14 32.36
C SER A 94 -3.44 22.02 31.27
N GLY A 95 -3.24 21.09 30.34
CA GLY A 95 -4.22 20.65 29.36
C GLY A 95 -5.45 20.03 30.03
N ARG A 96 -5.26 19.29 31.12
CA ARG A 96 -6.35 18.75 31.95
C ARG A 96 -7.22 19.85 32.53
N ALA A 97 -6.61 20.90 33.09
CA ALA A 97 -7.35 22.05 33.62
C ALA A 97 -8.17 22.74 32.51
N HIS A 98 -7.59 22.89 31.32
CA HIS A 98 -8.32 23.41 30.17
C HIS A 98 -9.48 22.48 29.76
N PHE A 99 -9.23 21.18 29.67
CA PHE A 99 -10.24 20.19 29.28
C PHE A 99 -11.44 20.20 30.21
N ASP A 100 -11.20 20.17 31.52
CA ASP A 100 -12.26 20.15 32.54
C ASP A 100 -13.08 21.46 32.54
N GLN A 101 -12.45 22.62 32.32
CA GLN A 101 -13.14 23.93 32.32
C GLN A 101 -13.86 24.26 31.02
N LEU A 102 -13.22 23.98 29.88
CA LEU A 102 -13.64 24.50 28.56
C LEU A 102 -13.61 23.41 27.49
N GLY A 103 -12.55 22.61 27.44
CA GLY A 103 -12.30 21.68 26.35
C GLY A 103 -13.40 20.64 26.16
N ARG A 104 -13.99 20.14 27.25
CA ARG A 104 -15.13 19.21 27.21
C ARG A 104 -16.36 19.83 26.55
N ALA A 105 -16.71 21.07 26.92
CA ALA A 105 -17.89 21.76 26.37
C ALA A 105 -17.67 22.19 24.91
N GLN A 106 -16.42 22.46 24.54
CA GLN A 106 -16.00 22.78 23.18
C GLN A 106 -15.90 21.54 22.27
N GLY A 107 -16.04 20.32 22.82
CA GLY A 107 -15.86 19.09 22.05
C GLY A 107 -14.43 18.89 21.56
N ARG A 108 -13.43 19.37 22.33
CA ARG A 108 -12.01 19.22 21.98
C ARG A 108 -11.62 17.74 21.88
N ARG A 109 -10.69 17.48 20.98
CA ARG A 109 -10.22 16.14 20.62
C ARG A 109 -8.79 15.95 21.14
N GLN A 110 -8.35 14.72 21.21
CA GLN A 110 -6.97 14.33 21.54
C GLN A 110 -6.47 13.33 20.52
N LEU A 111 -5.16 13.22 20.32
CA LEU A 111 -4.62 12.17 19.43
C LEU A 111 -5.06 10.79 19.92
N ARG A 112 -5.40 9.92 18.97
CA ARG A 112 -5.77 8.53 19.28
C ARG A 112 -4.53 7.78 19.76
N MET A 113 -4.69 6.91 20.75
CA MET A 113 -3.61 6.02 21.18
C MET A 113 -3.44 4.94 20.11
N SER A 114 -2.33 4.96 19.37
CA SER A 114 -2.01 3.88 18.43
C SER A 114 -1.05 2.89 19.10
N ASP A 115 -1.37 1.60 19.01
CA ASP A 115 -0.53 0.54 19.57
C ASP A 115 0.69 0.23 18.70
N ILE A 116 0.81 0.85 17.50
CA ILE A 116 1.93 0.65 16.56
C ILE A 116 3.28 0.75 17.24
N PRO A 117 3.60 1.83 17.98
CA PRO A 117 4.96 2.01 18.47
C PRO A 117 5.35 0.92 19.47
N ALA A 118 4.41 0.47 20.31
CA ALA A 118 4.65 -0.59 21.27
C ALA A 118 4.81 -1.96 20.60
N ILE A 119 3.99 -2.27 19.60
CA ILE A 119 4.10 -3.52 18.83
C ILE A 119 5.38 -3.51 17.99
N ARG A 120 5.66 -2.40 17.29
CA ARG A 120 6.90 -2.18 16.54
C ARG A 120 8.11 -2.43 17.43
N ALA A 121 8.16 -1.83 18.62
CA ALA A 121 9.29 -2.02 19.53
C ALA A 121 9.54 -3.50 19.85
N ARG A 122 8.48 -4.28 20.15
CA ARG A 122 8.58 -5.73 20.38
C ARG A 122 9.04 -6.48 19.13
N LYS A 123 8.44 -6.18 17.98
CA LYS A 123 8.77 -6.78 16.69
C LYS A 123 10.21 -6.49 16.27
N LEU A 124 10.65 -5.24 16.36
CA LEU A 124 12.01 -4.81 16.02
C LEU A 124 13.06 -5.38 16.97
N SER A 125 12.72 -5.61 18.24
CA SER A 125 13.61 -6.34 19.15
C SER A 125 13.90 -7.77 18.68
N ALA A 126 12.94 -8.41 18.01
CA ALA A 126 13.08 -9.76 17.46
C ALA A 126 13.76 -9.78 16.08
N VAL A 127 13.51 -8.74 15.28
CA VAL A 127 14.17 -8.56 13.97
C VAL A 127 15.65 -8.20 14.13
N ARG A 128 16.04 -7.44 15.17
CA ARG A 128 17.42 -7.00 15.38
C ARG A 128 18.49 -8.09 15.24
N PRO A 129 18.39 -9.27 15.91
CA PRO A 129 19.38 -10.34 15.73
C PRO A 129 19.40 -10.96 14.32
N LEU A 130 18.34 -10.76 13.54
CA LEU A 130 18.20 -11.24 12.16
C LEU A 130 18.78 -10.26 11.14
N LEU A 131 19.15 -9.03 11.53
CA LEU A 131 19.78 -8.06 10.63
C LEU A 131 21.22 -8.47 10.28
N LEU A 132 21.65 -8.11 9.08
CA LEU A 132 23.07 -8.19 8.68
C LEU A 132 23.95 -7.28 9.55
N ASP A 133 23.41 -6.12 9.96
CA ASP A 133 23.99 -5.23 10.96
C ASP A 133 23.08 -5.11 12.20
N PRO A 134 23.31 -5.93 13.25
CA PRO A 134 22.52 -5.88 14.48
C PRO A 134 22.72 -4.59 15.30
N GLU A 135 23.80 -3.85 15.05
CA GLU A 135 24.12 -2.60 15.77
C GLU A 135 23.48 -1.37 15.12
N ALA A 136 22.83 -1.55 13.96
CA ALA A 136 22.12 -0.48 13.26
C ALA A 136 21.19 0.29 14.22
N PRO A 137 21.31 1.63 14.32
CA PRO A 137 20.45 2.42 15.17
C PRO A 137 19.03 2.50 14.59
N LEU A 138 18.06 2.76 15.45
CA LEU A 138 16.73 3.17 15.00
C LEU A 138 16.77 4.66 14.62
N SER A 139 15.99 5.03 13.61
CA SER A 139 15.71 6.42 13.25
C SER A 139 14.94 7.14 14.37
N GLY A 140 14.79 8.47 14.24
CA GLY A 140 13.92 9.26 15.12
C GLY A 140 12.44 8.80 15.11
N SER A 141 12.00 8.12 14.04
CA SER A 141 10.66 7.51 13.92
C SER A 141 10.57 6.10 14.51
N GLY A 142 11.65 5.59 15.13
CA GLY A 142 11.70 4.29 15.80
C GLY A 142 11.75 3.10 14.84
N LYS A 143 12.32 3.28 13.65
CA LYS A 143 12.37 2.27 12.56
C LYS A 143 13.81 2.00 12.15
N PHE A 144 14.08 0.84 11.56
CA PHE A 144 15.37 0.63 10.90
C PHE A 144 15.38 1.29 9.52
N VAL A 145 16.49 1.90 9.13
CA VAL A 145 16.63 2.56 7.82
C VAL A 145 17.93 2.11 7.16
N PHE A 146 17.81 1.44 6.02
CA PHE A 146 18.91 0.85 5.24
C PHE A 146 18.91 1.38 3.81
N SER A 147 18.98 2.70 3.66
CA SER A 147 19.07 3.36 2.35
C SER A 147 19.99 4.58 2.42
N ASP A 148 21.00 4.57 1.55
CA ASP A 148 21.93 5.68 1.34
C ASP A 148 21.40 6.67 0.28
N GLU A 149 20.24 6.41 -0.34
CA GLU A 149 19.68 7.21 -1.43
C GLU A 149 19.04 8.51 -0.89
N PRO A 150 19.63 9.69 -1.15
CA PRO A 150 19.13 10.96 -0.62
C PRO A 150 17.71 11.29 -1.11
N SER A 151 17.33 10.82 -2.30
CA SER A 151 15.99 11.00 -2.86
C SER A 151 14.88 10.29 -2.09
N LEU A 152 15.23 9.29 -1.28
CA LEU A 152 14.30 8.58 -0.39
C LEU A 152 14.22 9.20 1.00
N GLN A 153 15.24 9.95 1.40
CA GLN A 153 15.28 10.65 2.67
C GLN A 153 14.56 12.02 2.62
N ALA A 154 14.26 12.52 1.42
CA ALA A 154 13.79 13.89 1.19
C ALA A 154 12.30 14.04 0.82
N GLN A 155 11.51 12.96 0.77
CA GLN A 155 10.05 13.11 0.70
C GLN A 155 9.53 13.27 2.12
N ASP A 156 9.49 14.54 2.55
CA ASP A 156 8.74 14.95 3.74
C ASP A 156 7.37 14.27 3.74
N ALA A 157 6.94 13.82 4.92
CA ALA A 157 5.63 13.25 5.22
C ALA A 157 4.44 14.21 4.96
N ALA A 158 4.58 15.16 4.02
CA ALA A 158 3.67 16.25 3.73
C ALA A 158 2.78 16.00 2.48
N GLU A 159 3.05 14.97 1.67
CA GLU A 159 2.09 14.48 0.67
C GLU A 159 1.42 13.19 1.18
N ASP A 160 0.40 13.41 1.99
CA ASP A 160 -0.33 12.51 2.90
C ASP A 160 -1.07 11.31 2.25
N MET A 161 -0.77 10.96 0.98
CA MET A 161 -1.42 9.82 0.30
C MET A 161 -0.45 8.67 0.05
N PRO A 162 -0.68 7.48 0.62
CA PRO A 162 0.13 6.32 0.32
C PRO A 162 0.01 5.96 -1.17
N ILE A 163 1.13 5.59 -1.79
CA ILE A 163 1.19 5.16 -3.19
C ILE A 163 0.37 3.86 -3.37
N SER A 164 0.39 3.00 -2.34
CA SER A 164 -0.38 1.76 -2.26
C SER A 164 -0.92 1.57 -0.84
N GLU A 165 -2.21 1.21 -0.75
CA GLU A 165 -2.93 0.92 0.50
C GLU A 165 -3.72 -0.41 0.35
N ASN A 166 -3.06 -1.44 -0.16
CA ASN A 166 -3.70 -2.73 -0.36
C ASN A 166 -3.75 -3.51 0.97
N GLY A 167 -4.92 -4.07 1.28
CA GLY A 167 -5.07 -5.06 2.36
C GLY A 167 -4.59 -6.45 1.93
N TYR A 168 -4.53 -7.35 2.90
CA TYR A 168 -4.31 -8.77 2.65
C TYR A 168 -5.62 -9.46 2.27
N ASP A 169 -5.56 -10.41 1.33
CA ASP A 169 -6.70 -11.30 1.06
C ASP A 169 -6.86 -12.37 2.17
N ASP A 170 -8.03 -13.02 2.21
CA ASP A 170 -8.39 -13.99 3.25
C ASP A 170 -7.33 -15.10 3.41
N GLU A 171 -6.80 -15.62 2.30
CA GLU A 171 -5.77 -16.66 2.33
C GLU A 171 -4.46 -16.15 2.95
N THR A 172 -4.05 -14.92 2.64
CA THR A 172 -2.85 -14.31 3.24
C THR A 172 -3.06 -14.09 4.73
N VAL A 173 -4.25 -13.65 5.15
CA VAL A 173 -4.61 -13.52 6.56
C VAL A 173 -4.55 -14.88 7.26
N GLU A 174 -5.14 -15.93 6.68
CA GLU A 174 -5.08 -17.29 7.21
C GLU A 174 -3.64 -17.81 7.34
N LEU A 175 -2.75 -17.48 6.38
CA LEU A 175 -1.32 -17.81 6.48
C LEU A 175 -0.64 -17.04 7.61
N ILE A 176 -0.91 -15.74 7.75
CA ILE A 176 -0.38 -14.91 8.85
C ILE A 176 -0.80 -15.48 10.21
N GLU A 177 -2.07 -15.87 10.35
CA GLU A 177 -2.62 -16.43 11.59
C GLU A 177 -2.10 -17.85 11.86
N ARG A 178 -1.97 -18.70 10.84
CA ARG A 178 -1.42 -20.06 10.99
C ARG A 178 0.03 -20.05 11.46
N HIS A 179 0.79 -19.02 11.05
CA HIS A 179 2.18 -18.81 11.45
C HIS A 179 2.29 -17.74 12.55
N ALA A 180 1.31 -17.70 13.46
CA ALA A 180 1.26 -16.75 14.58
C ALA A 180 2.49 -16.76 15.50
N ASP A 181 3.27 -17.85 15.50
CA ASP A 181 4.47 -17.96 16.34
C ASP A 181 5.78 -17.65 15.59
N GLY A 182 5.72 -17.46 14.27
CA GLY A 182 6.87 -17.16 13.41
C GLY A 182 6.96 -15.68 13.01
N LEU A 183 7.99 -15.32 12.24
CA LEU A 183 8.13 -13.99 11.63
C LEU A 183 7.93 -14.07 10.12
N ILE A 184 7.08 -13.19 9.62
CA ILE A 184 6.78 -13.03 8.19
C ILE A 184 7.34 -11.70 7.72
N LEU A 185 7.94 -11.65 6.55
CA LEU A 185 8.38 -10.42 5.92
C LEU A 185 7.40 -10.03 4.81
N ASP A 186 6.87 -8.80 4.86
CA ASP A 186 6.10 -8.22 3.76
C ASP A 186 6.99 -7.24 2.99
N VAL A 187 7.44 -7.64 1.80
CA VAL A 187 8.37 -6.88 0.95
C VAL A 187 7.60 -6.00 0.00
N GLY A 188 7.74 -4.68 0.15
CA GLY A 188 6.95 -3.68 -0.57
C GLY A 188 5.56 -3.54 0.06
N ALA A 189 5.53 -3.38 1.39
CA ALA A 189 4.31 -3.37 2.16
C ALA A 189 3.35 -2.22 1.82
N GLY A 190 3.86 -1.13 1.24
CA GLY A 190 3.13 0.12 1.13
C GLY A 190 2.63 0.59 2.51
N TYR A 191 1.50 1.30 2.51
CA TYR A 191 0.76 1.52 3.75
C TYR A 191 -0.18 0.34 3.99
N ARG A 192 0.00 -0.37 5.11
CA ARG A 192 -0.92 -1.45 5.49
C ARG A 192 -2.06 -0.93 6.38
N PRO A 193 -3.34 -1.12 6.00
CA PRO A 193 -4.47 -0.70 6.83
C PRO A 193 -4.64 -1.58 8.08
N VAL A 194 -4.04 -2.76 8.10
CA VAL A 194 -3.97 -3.66 9.26
C VAL A 194 -2.52 -4.00 9.53
N TYR A 195 -2.08 -3.81 10.76
CA TYR A 195 -0.71 -4.11 11.19
C TYR A 195 -0.70 -5.33 12.10
N TYR A 196 0.17 -6.28 11.77
CA TYR A 196 0.29 -7.53 12.52
C TYR A 196 1.56 -7.53 13.35
N SER A 197 1.49 -8.13 14.53
CA SER A 197 2.61 -8.31 15.45
C SER A 197 3.71 -9.21 14.91
N ASN A 198 3.36 -10.16 14.03
CA ASN A 198 4.28 -11.13 13.43
C ASN A 198 4.67 -10.83 11.97
N VAL A 199 4.15 -9.76 11.36
CA VAL A 199 4.51 -9.35 9.99
C VAL A 199 5.41 -8.13 10.04
N VAL A 200 6.63 -8.24 9.54
CA VAL A 200 7.60 -7.16 9.41
C VAL A 200 7.34 -6.45 8.10
N ASN A 201 6.89 -5.19 8.16
CA ASN A 201 6.61 -4.39 6.97
C ASN A 201 7.90 -3.74 6.47
N PHE A 202 8.38 -4.20 5.32
CA PHE A 202 9.55 -3.68 4.64
C PHE A 202 9.13 -2.84 3.44
N GLU A 203 9.59 -1.59 3.38
CA GLU A 203 9.15 -0.63 2.37
C GLU A 203 10.27 0.35 2.01
N MET A 204 10.28 0.86 0.78
CA MET A 204 11.20 1.89 0.33
C MET A 204 10.83 3.27 0.91
N MET A 205 9.55 3.48 1.22
CA MET A 205 8.98 4.69 1.81
C MET A 205 8.70 4.57 3.32
N ASP A 206 8.86 5.68 4.06
CA ASP A 206 8.71 5.70 5.51
C ASP A 206 7.25 5.93 5.99
N TYR A 207 6.35 5.00 5.70
CA TYR A 207 4.95 5.07 6.15
C TYR A 207 4.79 4.81 7.66
N ALA A 208 3.67 5.24 8.23
CA ALA A 208 3.33 5.00 9.65
C ALA A 208 3.33 3.51 10.01
N THR A 209 3.05 2.62 9.06
CA THR A 209 3.02 1.16 9.23
C THR A 209 4.34 0.47 8.83
N THR A 210 5.34 1.21 8.31
CA THR A 210 6.67 0.67 7.97
C THR A 210 7.47 0.34 9.24
N ASP A 211 8.24 -0.74 9.19
CA ASP A 211 9.14 -1.17 10.27
C ASP A 211 10.62 -1.07 9.87
N VAL A 212 10.91 -1.44 8.62
CA VAL A 212 12.25 -1.42 8.04
C VAL A 212 12.18 -0.72 6.69
N VAL A 213 12.91 0.38 6.56
CA VAL A 213 13.04 1.12 5.31
C VAL A 213 14.23 0.58 4.52
N GLY A 214 14.04 0.24 3.24
CA GLY A 214 15.14 -0.25 2.40
C GLY A 214 14.73 -0.60 0.97
N LEU A 215 15.68 -1.12 0.19
CA LEU A 215 15.48 -1.53 -1.20
C LEU A 215 15.39 -3.05 -1.33
N ALA A 216 14.35 -3.55 -2.02
CA ALA A 216 14.06 -4.99 -2.11
C ALA A 216 15.15 -5.83 -2.78
N HIS A 217 16.04 -5.23 -3.58
CA HIS A 217 17.18 -5.93 -4.21
C HIS A 217 18.40 -6.07 -3.27
N ARG A 218 18.29 -5.60 -2.02
CA ARG A 218 19.30 -5.71 -0.97
C ARG A 218 18.62 -5.72 0.39
N LEU A 219 18.05 -6.86 0.76
CA LEU A 219 17.36 -7.01 2.02
C LEU A 219 18.37 -7.03 3.18
N PRO A 220 18.18 -6.22 4.24
CA PRO A 220 19.16 -6.06 5.32
C PRO A 220 19.11 -7.19 6.36
N PHE A 221 18.62 -8.38 5.97
CA PHE A 221 18.43 -9.53 6.83
C PHE A 221 19.40 -10.65 6.48
N LYS A 222 19.76 -11.47 7.47
CA LYS A 222 20.54 -12.69 7.30
C LYS A 222 19.78 -13.72 6.48
N ASP A 223 20.52 -14.71 6.00
CA ASP A 223 19.94 -15.90 5.37
C ASP A 223 19.01 -16.61 6.37
N ASP A 224 17.98 -17.29 5.86
CA ASP A 224 17.06 -18.10 6.67
C ASP A 224 16.43 -17.35 7.87
N ALA A 225 16.06 -16.08 7.68
CA ALA A 225 15.55 -15.21 8.74
C ALA A 225 14.04 -15.37 8.99
N PHE A 226 13.24 -15.61 7.94
CA PHE A 226 11.78 -15.54 8.01
C PHE A 226 11.09 -16.88 7.71
N ASP A 227 9.98 -17.11 8.40
CA ASP A 227 9.12 -18.30 8.23
C ASP A 227 8.19 -18.17 7.01
N GLY A 228 7.97 -16.94 6.53
CA GLY A 228 7.25 -16.66 5.30
C GLY A 228 7.57 -15.28 4.73
N VAL A 229 7.36 -15.11 3.43
CA VAL A 229 7.48 -13.83 2.72
C VAL A 229 6.22 -13.56 1.91
N ILE A 230 5.74 -12.33 2.00
CA ILE A 230 4.67 -11.77 1.17
C ILE A 230 5.28 -10.72 0.25
N SER A 231 4.90 -10.73 -1.03
CA SER A 231 5.24 -9.66 -1.97
C SER A 231 4.13 -9.49 -3.01
N ILE A 232 3.31 -8.46 -2.84
CA ILE A 232 2.08 -8.25 -3.63
C ILE A 232 2.17 -6.93 -4.37
N ALA A 233 2.17 -7.00 -5.70
CA ALA A 233 2.24 -5.85 -6.60
C ALA A 233 3.50 -4.99 -6.36
N VAL A 234 4.67 -5.63 -6.45
CA VAL A 234 5.99 -5.03 -6.11
C VAL A 234 7.03 -5.32 -7.18
N LEU A 235 7.16 -6.56 -7.64
CA LEU A 235 8.25 -6.96 -8.54
C LEU A 235 8.13 -6.33 -9.94
N GLU A 236 6.95 -5.89 -10.34
CA GLU A 236 6.74 -5.07 -11.54
C GLU A 236 7.33 -3.66 -11.43
N HIS A 237 7.52 -3.16 -10.20
CA HIS A 237 7.99 -1.82 -9.88
C HIS A 237 9.50 -1.77 -9.57
N VAL A 238 10.21 -2.90 -9.64
CA VAL A 238 11.66 -2.95 -9.46
C VAL A 238 12.38 -3.10 -10.79
N LYS A 239 13.55 -2.47 -10.94
CA LYS A 239 14.37 -2.56 -12.17
C LYS A 239 15.03 -3.92 -12.36
N ASP A 240 15.34 -4.60 -11.26
CA ASP A 240 16.02 -5.91 -11.24
C ASP A 240 15.20 -6.91 -10.41
N PRO A 241 14.11 -7.46 -10.99
CA PRO A 241 13.24 -8.40 -10.28
C PRO A 241 13.92 -9.72 -9.96
N PHE A 242 14.93 -10.14 -10.74
CA PHE A 242 15.70 -11.35 -10.49
C PHE A 242 16.50 -11.23 -9.20
N ARG A 243 17.21 -10.11 -9.00
CA ARG A 243 17.93 -9.87 -7.76
C ARG A 243 17.01 -9.76 -6.55
N CYS A 244 15.85 -9.11 -6.68
CA CYS A 244 14.85 -9.07 -5.62
C CYS A 244 14.34 -10.47 -5.26
N ALA A 245 14.05 -11.30 -6.25
CA ALA A 245 13.59 -12.68 -6.04
C ALA A 245 14.66 -13.54 -5.35
N ALA A 246 15.93 -13.39 -5.73
CA ALA A 246 17.05 -14.07 -5.08
C ALA A 246 17.19 -13.65 -3.60
N GLU A 247 17.04 -12.36 -3.28
CA GLU A 247 17.05 -11.88 -1.89
C GLU A 247 15.85 -12.42 -1.09
N ILE A 248 14.65 -12.42 -1.67
CA ILE A 248 13.45 -13.01 -1.06
C ILE A 248 13.69 -14.49 -0.71
N ALA A 249 14.24 -15.25 -1.65
CA ALA A 249 14.55 -16.66 -1.42
C ALA A 249 15.65 -16.85 -0.36
N ARG A 250 16.68 -15.99 -0.36
CA ARG A 250 17.78 -16.04 0.61
C ARG A 250 17.31 -15.85 2.05
N VAL A 251 16.39 -14.91 2.29
CA VAL A 251 15.91 -14.60 3.65
C VAL A 251 14.83 -15.57 4.14
N LEU A 252 14.27 -16.40 3.26
CA LEU A 252 13.34 -17.46 3.64
C LEU A 252 14.09 -18.63 4.28
N LYS A 253 13.58 -19.10 5.44
CA LYS A 253 14.05 -20.35 6.04
C LYS A 253 13.77 -21.54 5.13
N PRO A 254 14.53 -22.65 5.25
CA PRO A 254 14.15 -23.92 4.65
C PRO A 254 12.75 -24.34 5.10
N GLY A 255 11.85 -24.57 4.13
CA GLY A 255 10.44 -24.88 4.40
C GLY A 255 9.54 -23.66 4.68
N GLY A 256 10.08 -22.44 4.61
CA GLY A 256 9.29 -21.21 4.61
C GLY A 256 8.48 -21.05 3.33
N TRP A 257 7.40 -20.26 3.40
CA TRP A 257 6.49 -20.07 2.27
C TRP A 257 6.63 -18.69 1.63
N LEU A 258 6.36 -18.62 0.33
CA LEU A 258 6.27 -17.37 -0.42
C LEU A 258 4.87 -17.22 -0.98
N LYS A 259 4.25 -16.05 -0.74
CA LYS A 259 3.11 -15.58 -1.53
C LYS A 259 3.54 -14.36 -2.34
N CYS A 260 3.65 -14.54 -3.65
CA CYS A 260 4.01 -13.48 -4.58
C CYS A 260 2.92 -13.26 -5.63
N CYS A 261 2.57 -12.00 -5.89
CA CYS A 261 1.58 -11.62 -6.90
C CYS A 261 2.09 -10.42 -7.69
N VAL A 262 1.99 -10.49 -9.02
CA VAL A 262 2.38 -9.43 -9.96
C VAL A 262 1.29 -9.27 -11.05
N PRO A 263 1.12 -8.07 -11.62
CA PRO A 263 0.16 -7.81 -12.67
C PRO A 263 0.66 -8.34 -14.03
N PHE A 264 -0.29 -8.69 -14.89
CA PHE A 264 0.00 -9.09 -16.27
C PHE A 264 -0.63 -8.16 -17.31
N LEU A 265 -1.96 -8.12 -17.44
CA LEU A 265 -2.68 -7.33 -18.46
C LEU A 265 -3.37 -6.09 -17.89
N GLN A 266 -2.76 -5.48 -16.88
CA GLN A 266 -3.26 -4.22 -16.32
C GLN A 266 -2.68 -3.04 -17.12
N PRO A 267 -3.42 -1.91 -17.26
CA PRO A 267 -2.84 -0.66 -17.77
C PRO A 267 -1.57 -0.29 -17.01
N LEU A 268 -0.66 0.44 -17.65
CA LEU A 268 0.52 0.98 -16.97
C LEU A 268 0.08 1.77 -15.73
N HIS A 269 0.68 1.47 -14.58
CA HIS A 269 0.27 2.03 -13.28
C HIS A 269 1.46 2.17 -12.34
N GLY A 270 1.29 2.87 -11.21
CA GLY A 270 2.25 2.95 -10.12
C GLY A 270 3.17 4.17 -10.15
N TYR A 271 3.76 4.46 -8.98
CA TYR A 271 4.69 5.56 -8.76
C TYR A 271 5.94 5.03 -8.03
N PRO A 272 7.17 5.44 -8.41
CA PRO A 272 7.45 6.33 -9.52
C PRO A 272 7.36 5.63 -10.89
N HIS A 273 7.52 4.29 -10.95
CA HIS A 273 7.67 3.57 -12.22
C HIS A 273 7.10 2.15 -12.19
N HIS A 274 6.71 1.63 -13.35
CA HIS A 274 6.32 0.24 -13.60
C HIS A 274 7.10 -0.25 -14.81
N TYR A 275 7.96 -1.24 -14.58
CA TYR A 275 8.94 -1.74 -15.52
C TYR A 275 8.48 -2.99 -16.26
N PHE A 276 7.78 -3.90 -15.57
CA PHE A 276 7.49 -5.22 -16.10
C PHE A 276 6.03 -5.64 -15.89
N ASN A 277 5.32 -5.92 -16.99
CA ASN A 277 4.12 -6.74 -16.97
C ASN A 277 4.54 -8.20 -17.09
N MET A 278 4.46 -8.96 -16.00
CA MET A 278 4.97 -10.33 -15.97
C MET A 278 3.90 -11.32 -16.42
N THR A 279 4.25 -12.20 -17.36
CA THR A 279 3.44 -13.41 -17.60
C THR A 279 3.58 -14.36 -16.41
N HIS A 280 2.72 -15.37 -16.34
CA HIS A 280 2.86 -16.42 -15.32
C HIS A 280 4.20 -17.18 -15.44
N GLU A 281 4.72 -17.41 -16.65
CA GLU A 281 6.05 -17.98 -16.88
C GLU A 281 7.16 -17.03 -16.40
N GLY A 282 7.02 -15.72 -16.66
CA GLY A 282 7.94 -14.71 -16.16
C GLY A 282 8.05 -14.71 -14.64
N LEU A 283 6.90 -14.70 -13.93
CA LEU A 283 6.88 -14.80 -12.47
C LEU A 283 7.51 -16.11 -11.98
N ARG A 284 7.20 -17.24 -12.63
CA ARG A 284 7.77 -18.55 -12.27
C ARG A 284 9.30 -18.57 -12.40
N THR A 285 9.81 -17.98 -13.47
CA THR A 285 11.25 -17.96 -13.79
C THR A 285 12.06 -17.24 -12.70
N LEU A 286 11.47 -16.25 -12.04
CA LEU A 286 12.12 -15.54 -10.93
C LEU A 286 12.44 -16.45 -9.74
N PHE A 287 11.68 -17.52 -9.52
CA PHE A 287 11.73 -18.31 -8.29
C PHE A 287 12.07 -19.78 -8.50
N GLU A 288 11.88 -20.35 -9.69
CA GLU A 288 12.00 -21.82 -9.89
C GLU A 288 13.42 -22.38 -9.71
N GLU A 289 14.47 -21.55 -9.83
CA GLU A 289 15.84 -21.96 -9.49
C GLU A 289 16.14 -21.88 -7.98
N HIS A 290 15.28 -21.21 -7.21
CA HIS A 290 15.48 -20.93 -5.79
C HIS A 290 14.50 -21.67 -4.88
N LEU A 291 13.28 -21.91 -5.35
CA LEU A 291 12.15 -22.42 -4.58
C LEU A 291 11.38 -23.48 -5.37
N THR A 292 10.79 -24.43 -4.65
CA THR A 292 9.83 -25.39 -5.24
C THR A 292 8.48 -24.68 -5.46
N ILE A 293 8.04 -24.58 -6.71
CA ILE A 293 6.75 -23.95 -7.04
C ILE A 293 5.60 -24.94 -6.83
N GLU A 294 4.92 -24.85 -5.69
CA GLU A 294 3.81 -25.75 -5.35
C GLU A 294 2.52 -25.47 -6.14
N ARG A 295 2.21 -24.19 -6.35
CA ARG A 295 0.98 -23.75 -7.04
C ARG A 295 1.15 -22.36 -7.65
N GLN A 296 0.49 -22.13 -8.78
CA GLN A 296 0.37 -20.83 -9.43
C GLN A 296 -1.00 -20.75 -10.10
N GLU A 297 -1.83 -19.78 -9.74
CA GLU A 297 -3.24 -19.78 -10.11
C GLU A 297 -3.80 -18.36 -10.32
N VAL A 298 -5.03 -18.31 -10.85
CA VAL A 298 -5.83 -17.10 -10.97
C VAL A 298 -6.96 -17.17 -9.95
N THR A 299 -7.07 -16.15 -9.12
CA THR A 299 -8.06 -16.00 -8.04
C THR A 299 -9.09 -14.92 -8.38
N ASN A 300 -10.15 -14.77 -7.58
CA ASN A 300 -11.17 -13.73 -7.81
C ASN A 300 -10.59 -12.30 -7.87
N PRO A 301 -9.64 -11.89 -7.00
CA PRO A 301 -8.98 -10.58 -7.10
C PRO A 301 -8.12 -10.40 -8.36
N THR A 302 -7.65 -11.49 -8.97
CA THR A 302 -6.76 -11.46 -10.15
C THR A 302 -7.44 -11.90 -11.44
N HIS A 303 -8.77 -12.10 -11.41
CA HIS A 303 -9.54 -12.59 -12.54
C HIS A 303 -9.47 -11.65 -13.76
N PRO A 304 -9.37 -12.15 -15.01
CA PRO A 304 -9.20 -11.33 -16.22
C PRO A 304 -10.30 -10.29 -16.47
N ILE A 305 -11.47 -10.44 -15.83
CA ILE A 305 -12.55 -9.45 -15.89
C ILE A 305 -12.11 -8.07 -15.37
N TRP A 306 -11.19 -8.05 -14.39
CA TRP A 306 -10.62 -6.81 -13.86
C TRP A 306 -9.76 -6.10 -14.91
N ALA A 307 -8.96 -6.85 -15.68
CA ALA A 307 -8.16 -6.30 -16.78
C ALA A 307 -9.06 -5.65 -17.85
N ILE A 308 -10.11 -6.35 -18.27
CA ILE A 308 -11.09 -5.81 -19.25
C ILE A 308 -11.75 -4.54 -18.70
N ALA A 309 -12.26 -4.60 -17.47
CA ALA A 309 -12.96 -3.47 -16.87
C ALA A 309 -12.05 -2.25 -16.70
N TRP A 310 -10.80 -2.44 -16.27
CA TRP A 310 -9.85 -1.36 -16.08
C TRP A 310 -9.44 -0.74 -17.42
N GLN A 311 -9.09 -1.56 -18.41
CA GLN A 311 -8.73 -1.11 -19.76
C GLN A 311 -9.85 -0.24 -20.36
N LEU A 312 -11.09 -0.72 -20.35
CA LEU A 312 -12.23 0.01 -20.92
C LEU A 312 -12.58 1.28 -20.11
N ARG A 313 -12.47 1.22 -18.78
CA ARG A 313 -12.72 2.38 -17.90
C ARG A 313 -11.70 3.48 -18.15
N SER A 314 -10.41 3.13 -18.16
CA SER A 314 -9.33 4.09 -18.39
C SER A 314 -9.41 4.69 -19.80
N TRP A 315 -9.69 3.85 -20.81
CA TRP A 315 -9.96 4.32 -22.17
C TRP A 315 -11.07 5.36 -22.18
N SER A 316 -12.22 5.05 -21.56
CA SER A 316 -13.35 5.97 -21.50
C SER A 316 -13.04 7.29 -20.79
N GLN A 317 -12.14 7.31 -19.80
CA GLN A 317 -11.77 8.51 -19.05
C GLN A 317 -10.92 9.47 -19.90
N GLY A 318 -10.16 8.95 -20.87
CA GLY A 318 -9.32 9.72 -21.77
C GLY A 318 -10.05 10.42 -22.92
N LEU A 319 -11.38 10.31 -23.02
CA LEU A 319 -12.15 10.73 -24.20
C LEU A 319 -12.95 12.01 -24.00
N SER A 320 -13.16 12.75 -25.09
CA SER A 320 -14.14 13.83 -25.16
C SER A 320 -15.56 13.32 -24.86
N PRO A 321 -16.49 14.16 -24.37
CA PRO A 321 -17.86 13.72 -24.07
C PRO A 321 -18.56 13.03 -25.25
N ARG A 322 -18.32 13.51 -26.48
CA ARG A 322 -18.90 12.93 -27.71
C ARG A 322 -18.32 11.55 -28.00
N ALA A 323 -16.99 11.42 -28.05
CA ALA A 323 -16.34 10.15 -28.32
C ALA A 323 -16.61 9.12 -27.22
N ARG A 324 -16.60 9.54 -25.96
CA ARG A 324 -16.97 8.72 -24.80
C ARG A 324 -18.36 8.12 -24.94
N LYS A 325 -19.35 8.94 -25.32
CA LYS A 325 -20.74 8.48 -25.54
C LYS A 325 -20.84 7.45 -26.66
N GLN A 326 -20.04 7.59 -27.72
CA GLN A 326 -19.97 6.61 -28.81
C GLN A 326 -19.29 5.31 -28.34
N PHE A 327 -18.16 5.41 -27.65
CA PHE A 327 -17.42 4.27 -27.11
C PHE A 327 -18.29 3.43 -26.17
N LEU A 328 -18.95 4.06 -25.20
CA LEU A 328 -19.82 3.38 -24.22
C LEU A 328 -21.08 2.72 -24.84
N ARG A 329 -21.41 3.03 -26.09
CA ARG A 329 -22.50 2.39 -26.85
C ARG A 329 -22.02 1.34 -27.83
N THR A 330 -20.71 1.18 -27.98
CA THR A 330 -20.13 0.16 -28.85
C THR A 330 -20.36 -1.20 -28.22
N ARG A 331 -20.87 -2.16 -29.00
CA ARG A 331 -21.16 -3.50 -28.48
C ARG A 331 -19.85 -4.26 -28.34
N VAL A 332 -19.80 -5.20 -27.40
CA VAL A 332 -18.62 -6.07 -27.23
C VAL A 332 -18.30 -6.81 -28.52
N GLU A 333 -19.31 -7.25 -29.28
CA GLU A 333 -19.14 -7.89 -30.60
C GLU A 333 -18.43 -6.99 -31.62
N ASP A 334 -18.64 -5.67 -31.55
CA ASP A 334 -17.98 -4.72 -32.45
C ASP A 334 -16.52 -4.46 -32.01
N LEU A 335 -16.23 -4.55 -30.70
CA LEU A 335 -14.89 -4.34 -30.14
C LEU A 335 -13.94 -5.52 -30.38
N ILE A 336 -14.46 -6.75 -30.39
CA ILE A 336 -13.67 -7.97 -30.64
C ILE A 336 -13.50 -8.29 -32.13
N ALA A 337 -14.13 -7.49 -33.02
CA ALA A 337 -13.93 -7.59 -34.45
C ALA A 337 -12.50 -7.16 -34.85
N TYR A 338 -12.15 -7.37 -36.11
CA TYR A 338 -10.85 -6.95 -36.64
C TYR A 338 -10.58 -5.45 -36.37
N PRO A 339 -9.44 -5.07 -35.76
CA PRO A 339 -9.25 -3.72 -35.21
C PRO A 339 -9.00 -2.64 -36.26
N GLY A 340 -8.67 -2.98 -37.51
CA GLY A 340 -8.33 -1.98 -38.55
C GLY A 340 -9.38 -0.86 -38.68
N PRO A 341 -10.67 -1.17 -38.92
CA PRO A 341 -11.75 -0.18 -38.93
C PRO A 341 -11.99 0.54 -37.60
N LEU A 342 -11.56 -0.04 -36.47
CA LEU A 342 -11.70 0.59 -35.15
C LEU A 342 -10.70 1.74 -34.98
N LEU A 343 -9.52 1.67 -35.60
CA LEU A 343 -8.51 2.74 -35.57
C LEU A 343 -9.02 4.06 -36.15
N GLU A 344 -10.01 4.01 -37.05
CA GLU A 344 -10.64 5.20 -37.64
C GLU A 344 -11.74 5.81 -36.78
N LYS A 345 -12.15 5.15 -35.69
CA LYS A 345 -13.21 5.67 -34.81
C LYS A 345 -12.71 6.88 -34.02
N PRO A 346 -13.58 7.89 -33.78
CA PRO A 346 -13.20 9.05 -32.97
C PRO A 346 -12.63 8.66 -31.60
N TRP A 347 -13.24 7.67 -30.94
CA TRP A 347 -12.78 7.18 -29.65
C TRP A 347 -11.45 6.40 -29.69
N ALA A 348 -10.92 6.04 -30.86
CA ALA A 348 -9.57 5.49 -31.00
C ALA A 348 -8.54 6.57 -31.33
N ARG A 349 -8.91 7.55 -32.17
CA ARG A 349 -8.01 8.64 -32.61
C ARG A 349 -7.85 9.77 -31.59
N GLU A 350 -8.84 9.97 -30.72
CA GLU A 350 -8.86 11.07 -29.74
C GLU A 350 -8.10 10.77 -28.43
N LEU A 351 -7.59 9.55 -28.23
CA LEU A 351 -6.82 9.24 -27.04
C LEU A 351 -5.58 10.15 -26.94
N THR A 352 -5.36 10.71 -25.75
CA THR A 352 -4.16 11.50 -25.47
C THR A 352 -2.92 10.62 -25.56
N ARG A 353 -1.74 11.23 -25.76
CA ARG A 353 -0.46 10.51 -25.75
C ARG A 353 -0.26 9.72 -24.46
N GLU A 354 -0.60 10.31 -23.31
CA GLU A 354 -0.55 9.65 -22.01
C GLU A 354 -1.39 8.37 -21.99
N LYS A 355 -2.66 8.45 -22.44
CA LYS A 355 -3.55 7.30 -22.52
C LYS A 355 -3.08 6.24 -23.52
N LEU A 356 -2.49 6.67 -24.65
CA LEU A 356 -1.89 5.73 -25.61
C LEU A 356 -0.74 4.94 -24.99
N PHE A 357 0.12 5.57 -24.17
CA PHE A 357 1.20 4.87 -23.46
C PHE A 357 0.67 4.01 -22.31
N GLU A 358 -0.33 4.50 -21.57
CA GLU A 358 -0.94 3.76 -20.47
C GLU A 358 -1.58 2.44 -20.92
N LEU A 359 -2.28 2.51 -22.06
CA LEU A 359 -3.14 1.45 -22.59
C LEU A 359 -2.51 0.70 -23.77
N ALA A 360 -1.22 0.95 -24.05
CA ALA A 360 -0.53 0.40 -25.21
C ALA A 360 -0.54 -1.13 -25.20
N ALA A 361 -0.86 -1.74 -26.34
CA ALA A 361 -0.61 -3.17 -26.54
C ALA A 361 0.89 -3.48 -26.66
N ALA A 362 1.68 -2.51 -27.13
CA ALA A 362 3.14 -2.56 -27.20
C ALA A 362 3.70 -1.13 -27.35
N THR A 363 4.95 -0.94 -26.93
CA THR A 363 5.74 0.25 -27.28
C THR A 363 6.94 -0.16 -28.15
N ILE A 364 7.42 0.76 -28.98
CA ILE A 364 8.54 0.51 -29.89
C ILE A 364 9.66 1.49 -29.54
N LEU A 365 10.82 0.96 -29.16
CA LEU A 365 12.02 1.75 -28.87
C LEU A 365 12.96 1.73 -30.09
N TYR A 366 13.33 2.91 -30.57
CA TYR A 366 14.38 3.08 -31.57
C TYR A 366 15.61 3.68 -30.90
N ALA A 367 16.73 2.97 -30.91
CA ALA A 367 17.98 3.40 -30.29
C ALA A 367 19.16 3.29 -31.26
N ARG A 368 20.19 4.11 -31.05
CA ARG A 368 21.45 4.06 -31.80
C ARG A 368 22.62 4.07 -30.82
N LYS A 369 23.59 3.18 -31.03
CA LYS A 369 24.84 3.17 -30.25
C LYS A 369 25.59 4.50 -30.47
N PRO A 370 26.07 5.19 -29.43
CA PRO A 370 26.85 6.41 -29.58
C PRO A 370 28.10 6.20 -30.43
N ALA A 371 28.53 7.23 -31.16
CA ALA A 371 29.80 7.22 -31.88
C ALA A 371 30.96 7.40 -30.88
N PRO A 372 32.17 6.86 -31.15
CA PRO A 372 33.30 6.86 -30.21
C PRO A 372 33.65 8.23 -29.62
N ASP A 373 33.39 9.32 -30.36
CA ASP A 373 33.71 10.70 -29.96
C ASP A 373 32.48 11.60 -29.72
N SER A 374 31.25 11.05 -29.66
CA SER A 374 30.09 11.89 -29.35
C SER A 374 29.93 12.01 -27.83
N THR A 375 30.29 13.16 -27.26
CA THR A 375 29.84 13.60 -25.93
C THR A 375 28.33 13.88 -25.97
N ALA A 376 27.52 12.85 -26.17
CA ALA A 376 26.08 12.95 -26.07
C ALA A 376 25.71 12.83 -24.59
N ASN A 377 25.31 13.96 -24.00
CA ASN A 377 24.66 13.96 -22.69
C ASN A 377 23.49 12.96 -22.71
N PRO A 378 23.35 12.11 -21.67
CA PRO A 378 22.18 11.26 -21.54
C PRO A 378 20.94 12.15 -21.56
N ILE A 379 19.88 11.67 -22.21
CA ILE A 379 18.57 12.31 -22.25
C ILE A 379 18.21 12.65 -20.80
N THR A 380 18.29 13.92 -20.46
CA THR A 380 17.69 14.44 -19.23
C THR A 380 16.20 14.21 -19.39
N THR A 381 15.67 13.29 -18.58
CA THR A 381 14.24 13.14 -18.35
C THR A 381 13.74 14.46 -17.77
N SER A 382 13.33 15.39 -18.63
CA SER A 382 12.50 16.51 -18.21
C SER A 382 11.12 15.93 -17.89
N ALA A 383 10.84 15.81 -16.59
CA ALA A 383 9.51 15.58 -16.05
C ALA A 383 8.55 16.70 -16.50
N PRO A 384 7.25 16.40 -16.56
CA PRO A 384 6.27 17.14 -15.78
C PRO A 384 6.01 16.45 -14.45
#